data_AF-A0A166H5Q7-F1
#
_entry.id   AF-A0A166H5Q7-F1
#
_cell.length_a   1.000
_cell.length_b   1.000
_cell.length_c   1.000
_cell.angle_alpha   90.00
_cell.angle_beta   90.00
_cell.angle_gamma   90.00
#
_symmetry.space_group_name_H-M   'P 1'
#
loop_
_entity.id
_entity.type
_entity.pdbx_description
1 polymer ?
#
loop_
_entity_poly.entity_id
_entity_poly.type
_entity_poly.pdbx_seq_one_letter_code
_entity_poly.pdbx_strand_id
1 'polypeptide(L)'
;MEWSPHFSHPPIPPSPCPSPYTQPQKMSQMGLLTPNEEWYSTIIDTNATGALVLLVWEYLITFDDEVNFIWCKPNRALVKWLFLFLRYFSLFAQIGNQVLSEKIASSVPVSASSCRMWYTWRLVAAQVMLVAVEVLLIIRVYALYNKSKRIVLCLLTLVLAEVACSATNSIINIPRLLFSPACSTVLELRPVIQFGIISICTQTSILFLTIAKQLFASRAGLGRTPIVSLMIRDGLLAFVVIFGMQHSPSTSTGVEDCMTVIY
;
A
#
# COMPACT_ATOMS: atom_id res chain seq x y z
N MET A 1 -34.18 15.91 73.24
CA MET A 1 -32.73 16.24 73.21
C MET A 1 -32.09 15.03 73.87
N GLU A 2 -31.55 14.08 73.11
CA GLU A 2 -30.23 14.18 72.50
C GLU A 2 -30.09 13.27 71.27
N TRP A 3 -29.13 13.61 70.42
CA TRP A 3 -28.82 13.05 69.11
C TRP A 3 -28.07 11.69 69.14
N SER A 4 -28.17 10.94 68.04
CA SER A 4 -27.34 9.77 67.69
C SER A 4 -25.83 10.07 67.70
N PRO A 5 -24.97 9.03 67.80
CA PRO A 5 -23.71 9.01 67.08
C PRO A 5 -23.70 7.88 66.04
N HIS A 6 -23.55 8.28 64.79
CA HIS A 6 -23.21 7.44 63.65
C HIS A 6 -21.87 6.74 63.88
N PHE A 7 -21.83 5.42 63.68
CA PHE A 7 -20.59 4.66 63.50
C PHE A 7 -19.99 4.99 62.13
N SER A 8 -18.90 5.75 62.11
CA SER A 8 -18.08 6.02 60.94
C SER A 8 -17.04 4.91 60.77
N HIS A 9 -17.20 4.08 59.74
CA HIS A 9 -16.13 3.19 59.27
C HIS A 9 -15.04 4.01 58.57
N PRO A 10 -13.73 3.69 58.75
CA PRO A 10 -12.64 4.33 58.02
C PRO A 10 -12.70 3.97 56.52
N PRO A 11 -12.26 4.88 55.63
CA PRO A 11 -12.32 4.67 54.18
C PRO A 11 -11.37 3.56 53.74
N ILE A 12 -11.88 2.63 52.94
CA ILE A 12 -11.10 1.63 52.21
C ILE A 12 -10.17 2.38 51.25
N PRO A 13 -8.85 2.09 51.20
CA PRO A 13 -7.96 2.75 50.26
C PRO A 13 -8.41 2.45 48.83
N PRO A 14 -8.36 3.43 47.91
CA PRO A 14 -8.74 3.20 46.53
C PRO A 14 -7.82 2.13 45.95
N SER A 15 -8.43 1.04 45.48
CA SER A 15 -7.74 0.06 44.65
C SER A 15 -7.05 0.79 43.49
N PRO A 16 -5.77 0.51 43.20
CA PRO A 16 -5.08 1.17 42.10
C PRO A 16 -5.85 0.93 40.80
N CYS A 17 -6.21 2.00 40.10
CA CYS A 17 -6.78 1.90 38.76
C CYS A 17 -5.84 1.03 37.90
N PRO A 18 -6.35 0.01 37.20
CA PRO A 18 -5.51 -0.77 36.30
C PRO A 18 -4.98 0.16 35.20
N SER A 19 -3.66 0.15 35.03
CA SER A 19 -2.99 0.82 33.92
C SER A 19 -3.59 0.37 32.58
N PRO A 20 -3.75 1.25 31.57
CA PRO A 20 -4.34 0.91 30.27
C PRO A 20 -3.60 -0.21 29.50
N TYR A 21 -2.42 -0.61 29.99
CA TYR A 21 -1.53 -1.54 29.31
C TYR A 21 -1.69 -3.01 29.70
N THR A 22 -2.58 -3.37 30.64
CA THR A 22 -2.66 -4.75 31.16
C THR A 22 -3.88 -5.57 30.69
N GLN A 23 -4.78 -5.03 29.86
CA GLN A 23 -5.93 -5.83 29.39
C GLN A 23 -6.34 -5.64 27.91
N PRO A 24 -5.53 -6.11 26.94
CA PRO A 24 -6.06 -6.61 25.68
C PRO A 24 -6.54 -8.07 25.81
N GLN A 25 -5.90 -8.85 26.69
CA GLN A 25 -6.10 -10.30 26.73
C GLN A 25 -7.37 -10.73 27.46
N LYS A 26 -7.80 -10.00 28.49
CA LYS A 26 -9.00 -10.38 29.28
C LYS A 26 -10.33 -10.07 28.55
N MET A 27 -10.31 -9.18 27.56
CA MET A 27 -11.46 -8.90 26.68
C MET A 27 -11.66 -9.99 25.61
N SER A 28 -10.61 -10.71 25.21
CA SER A 28 -10.72 -11.80 24.22
C SER A 28 -11.49 -13.04 24.73
N GLN A 29 -11.52 -13.27 26.05
CA GLN A 29 -12.25 -14.39 26.66
C GLN A 29 -13.75 -14.14 26.80
N MET A 30 -14.24 -12.91 26.55
CA MET A 30 -15.62 -12.51 26.80
C MET A 30 -16.49 -12.40 25.54
N GLY A 31 -15.99 -12.81 24.37
CA GLY A 31 -16.83 -12.94 23.16
C GLY A 31 -17.50 -11.65 22.69
N LEU A 32 -16.90 -10.49 22.95
CA LEU A 32 -17.39 -9.19 22.51
C LEU A 32 -16.35 -8.54 21.59
N LEU A 33 -16.25 -9.02 20.35
CA LEU A 33 -15.84 -8.14 19.26
C LEU A 33 -16.88 -7.04 19.20
N THR A 34 -16.44 -5.79 19.31
CA THR A 34 -17.35 -4.65 19.16
C THR A 34 -17.93 -4.69 17.74
N PRO A 35 -19.24 -4.42 17.53
CA PRO A 35 -19.89 -4.57 16.22
C PRO A 35 -19.22 -3.81 15.08
N ASN A 36 -18.40 -2.81 15.40
CA ASN A 36 -17.66 -1.98 14.45
C ASN A 36 -16.42 -2.67 13.84
N GLU A 37 -15.80 -3.63 14.51
CA GLU A 37 -14.59 -4.31 14.02
C GLU A 37 -14.94 -5.49 13.08
N GLU A 38 -16.09 -6.15 13.28
CA GLU A 38 -16.55 -7.27 12.43
C GLU A 38 -16.98 -6.85 11.02
N TRP A 39 -17.65 -5.70 10.87
CA TRP A 39 -18.03 -5.24 9.52
C TRP A 39 -16.80 -4.80 8.71
N TYR A 40 -15.78 -4.26 9.37
CA TYR A 40 -14.58 -3.74 8.72
C TYR A 40 -13.75 -4.87 8.07
N SER A 41 -13.50 -5.96 8.80
CA SER A 41 -12.80 -7.13 8.27
C SER A 41 -13.55 -7.77 7.10
N THR A 42 -14.87 -7.93 7.26
CA THR A 42 -15.74 -8.51 6.22
C THR A 42 -15.72 -7.70 4.92
N ILE A 43 -15.72 -6.36 5.00
CA ILE A 43 -15.63 -5.50 3.82
C ILE A 43 -14.28 -5.65 3.12
N ILE A 44 -13.17 -5.72 3.87
CA ILE A 44 -11.84 -5.87 3.28
C ILE A 44 -11.73 -7.20 2.52
N ASP A 45 -12.17 -8.30 3.13
CA ASP A 45 -12.08 -9.62 2.50
C ASP A 45 -12.98 -9.74 1.27
N THR A 46 -14.18 -9.14 1.32
CA THR A 46 -15.10 -9.09 0.17
C THR A 46 -14.52 -8.26 -0.98
N ASN A 47 -13.95 -7.09 -0.67
CA ASN A 47 -13.30 -6.24 -1.66
C ASN A 47 -12.09 -6.91 -2.30
N ALA A 48 -11.26 -7.60 -1.50
CA ALA A 48 -10.10 -8.35 -2.00
C ALA A 48 -10.53 -9.47 -2.96
N THR A 49 -11.57 -10.21 -2.60
CA THR A 49 -12.14 -11.27 -3.46
C THR A 49 -12.70 -10.69 -4.76
N GLY A 50 -13.45 -9.60 -4.69
CA GLY A 50 -13.98 -8.91 -5.86
C GLY A 50 -12.87 -8.38 -6.78
N ALA A 51 -11.83 -7.78 -6.21
CA ALA A 51 -10.67 -7.30 -6.95
C ALA A 51 -9.94 -8.45 -7.67
N LEU A 52 -9.80 -9.61 -7.03
CA LEU A 52 -9.20 -10.79 -7.64
C LEU A 52 -10.03 -11.32 -8.80
N VAL A 53 -11.36 -11.40 -8.65
CA VAL A 53 -12.26 -11.83 -9.73
C VAL A 53 -12.17 -10.89 -10.92
N LEU A 54 -12.20 -9.57 -10.69
CA LEU A 54 -12.04 -8.57 -11.75
C LEU A 54 -10.68 -8.68 -12.44
N LEU A 55 -9.61 -8.86 -11.67
CA LEU A 55 -8.25 -9.01 -12.21
C LEU A 55 -8.12 -10.27 -13.08
N VAL A 56 -8.71 -11.39 -12.65
CA VAL A 56 -8.76 -12.62 -13.43
C VAL A 56 -9.63 -12.44 -14.68
N TRP A 57 -10.76 -11.75 -14.57
CA TRP A 57 -11.63 -11.45 -15.70
C TRP A 57 -10.91 -10.63 -16.77
N GLU A 58 -10.26 -9.52 -16.39
CA GLU A 58 -9.44 -8.71 -17.29
C GLU A 58 -8.32 -9.52 -17.92
N TYR A 59 -7.74 -10.45 -17.15
CA TYR A 59 -6.70 -11.33 -17.63
C TYR A 59 -7.22 -12.26 -18.74
N LEU A 60 -8.39 -12.87 -18.57
CA LEU A 60 -8.97 -13.81 -19.53
C LEU A 60 -9.34 -13.11 -20.84
N ILE A 61 -10.00 -11.95 -20.77
CA ILE A 61 -10.48 -11.26 -21.99
C ILE A 61 -9.34 -10.66 -22.82
N THR A 62 -8.20 -10.33 -22.19
CA THR A 62 -7.04 -9.77 -22.90
C THR A 62 -5.96 -10.80 -23.21
N PHE A 63 -6.21 -12.09 -22.93
CA PHE A 63 -5.26 -13.16 -23.17
C PHE A 63 -5.06 -13.42 -24.67
N ASP A 64 -6.14 -13.41 -25.46
CA ASP A 64 -6.06 -13.61 -26.92
C ASP A 64 -5.19 -12.54 -27.58
N ASP A 65 -5.39 -11.26 -27.21
CA ASP A 65 -4.55 -10.16 -27.68
C ASP A 65 -3.10 -10.30 -27.20
N GLU A 66 -2.88 -10.73 -25.96
CA GLU A 66 -1.53 -10.96 -25.44
C GLU A 66 -0.76 -11.99 -26.27
N VAL A 67 -1.38 -13.14 -26.57
CA VAL A 67 -0.76 -14.20 -27.40
C VAL A 67 -0.43 -13.67 -28.80
N ASN A 68 -1.36 -12.93 -29.41
CA ASN A 68 -1.15 -12.41 -30.76
C ASN A 68 -0.07 -11.31 -30.83
N PHE A 69 -0.04 -10.39 -29.86
CA PHE A 69 0.82 -9.20 -29.94
C PHE A 69 2.13 -9.28 -29.16
N ILE A 70 2.18 -10.02 -28.07
CA ILE A 70 3.31 -10.04 -27.13
C ILE A 70 4.15 -11.30 -27.30
N TRP A 71 3.52 -12.46 -27.47
CA TRP A 71 4.26 -13.72 -27.63
C TRP A 71 5.06 -13.77 -28.94
N CYS A 72 4.53 -13.16 -30.00
CA CYS A 72 5.19 -12.98 -31.29
C CYS A 72 6.44 -12.07 -31.23
N LYS A 73 6.65 -11.29 -30.16
CA LYS A 73 7.84 -10.43 -30.03
C LYS A 73 9.09 -11.25 -29.72
N PRO A 74 10.26 -10.85 -30.24
CA PRO A 74 11.52 -11.56 -30.00
C PRO A 74 11.85 -11.62 -28.50
N ASN A 75 12.34 -12.78 -28.06
CA ASN A 75 12.61 -13.06 -26.63
C ASN A 75 13.73 -12.20 -26.02
N ARG A 76 14.46 -11.43 -26.84
CA ARG A 76 15.49 -10.47 -26.39
C ARG A 76 14.91 -9.13 -25.90
N ALA A 77 13.62 -8.86 -26.14
CA ALA A 77 13.00 -7.61 -25.73
C ALA A 77 12.71 -7.60 -24.22
N LEU A 78 13.45 -6.79 -23.45
CA LEU A 78 13.23 -6.64 -22.00
C LEU A 78 11.80 -6.18 -21.66
N VAL A 79 11.20 -5.36 -22.52
CA VAL A 79 9.81 -4.87 -22.36
C VAL A 79 8.79 -6.01 -22.37
N LYS A 80 9.03 -7.10 -23.13
CA LYS A 80 8.16 -8.28 -23.15
C LYS A 80 8.13 -8.93 -21.77
N TRP A 81 9.31 -9.24 -21.23
CA TRP A 81 9.44 -9.88 -19.91
C TRP A 81 8.92 -9.00 -18.78
N LEU A 82 9.16 -7.69 -18.86
CA LEU A 82 8.67 -6.76 -17.84
C LEU A 82 7.15 -6.63 -17.86
N PHE A 83 6.53 -6.61 -19.06
CA PHE A 83 5.08 -6.64 -19.18
C PHE A 83 4.49 -7.92 -18.58
N LEU A 84 5.04 -9.08 -18.94
CA LEU A 84 4.60 -10.37 -18.38
C LEU A 84 4.83 -10.39 -16.86
N PHE A 85 5.96 -9.89 -16.38
CA PHE A 85 6.22 -9.82 -14.95
C PHE A 85 5.14 -9.01 -14.23
N LEU A 86 4.86 -7.77 -14.66
CA LEU A 86 3.85 -6.91 -14.02
C LEU A 86 2.47 -7.57 -13.97
N ARG A 87 2.07 -8.24 -15.05
CA ARG A 87 0.75 -8.86 -15.16
C ARG A 87 0.62 -10.11 -14.29
N TYR A 88 1.55 -11.05 -14.43
CA TYR A 88 1.45 -12.35 -13.77
C TYR A 88 1.86 -12.25 -12.30
N PHE A 89 2.86 -11.44 -11.95
CA PHE A 89 3.26 -11.24 -10.56
C PHE A 89 2.13 -10.62 -9.74
N SER A 90 1.41 -9.63 -10.29
CA SER A 90 0.26 -9.02 -9.61
C SER A 90 -0.82 -10.06 -9.28
N LEU A 91 -1.15 -10.95 -10.22
CA LEU A 91 -2.07 -12.06 -10.00
C LEU A 91 -1.58 -13.02 -8.92
N PHE A 92 -0.32 -13.48 -9.00
CA PHE A 92 0.26 -14.37 -8.01
C PHE A 92 0.32 -13.73 -6.61
N ALA A 93 0.65 -12.44 -6.53
CA ALA A 93 0.67 -11.70 -5.29
C ALA A 93 -0.73 -11.58 -4.68
N GLN A 94 -1.76 -11.29 -5.48
CA GLN A 94 -3.15 -11.24 -5.02
C GLN A 94 -3.64 -12.60 -4.53
N ILE A 95 -3.44 -13.67 -5.31
CA ILE A 95 -3.81 -15.04 -4.91
C ILE A 95 -3.09 -15.44 -3.62
N GLY A 96 -1.78 -15.19 -3.55
CA GLY A 96 -0.98 -15.49 -2.35
C GLY A 96 -1.46 -14.72 -1.12
N ASN A 97 -1.90 -13.47 -1.29
CA ASN A 97 -2.50 -12.68 -0.22
C ASN A 97 -3.79 -13.30 0.32
N GLN A 98 -4.66 -13.78 -0.57
CA GLN A 98 -5.92 -14.41 -0.18
C GLN A 98 -5.69 -15.74 0.54
N VAL A 99 -4.85 -16.62 -0.03
CA VAL A 99 -4.52 -17.92 0.57
C VAL A 99 -3.86 -17.76 1.93
N LEU A 100 -2.97 -16.77 2.08
CA LEU A 100 -2.31 -16.52 3.36
C LEU A 100 -3.28 -15.92 4.39
N SER A 101 -4.23 -15.08 3.95
CA SER A 101 -5.32 -14.57 4.80
C SER A 101 -6.17 -15.70 5.38
N GLU A 102 -6.64 -16.61 4.51
CA GLU A 102 -7.46 -17.76 4.91
C GLU A 102 -6.70 -18.72 5.84
N LYS A 103 -5.42 -18.98 5.55
CA LYS A 103 -4.58 -19.83 6.41
C LYS A 103 -4.41 -19.24 7.80
N ILE A 104 -4.15 -17.94 7.90
CA ILE A 104 -3.98 -17.24 9.18
C ILE A 104 -5.30 -17.26 9.97
N ALA A 105 -6.44 -17.01 9.31
CA ALA A 105 -7.75 -17.09 9.93
C ALA A 105 -8.07 -18.50 10.48
N SER A 106 -7.58 -19.55 9.80
CA SER A 106 -7.79 -20.94 10.24
C SER A 106 -6.87 -21.40 11.39
N SER A 107 -5.74 -20.71 11.63
CA SER A 107 -4.73 -21.10 12.63
C SER A 107 -4.92 -20.36 13.95
N VAL A 108 -5.82 -20.83 14.81
CA VAL A 108 -5.98 -20.31 16.18
C VAL A 108 -5.21 -21.21 17.17
N PRO A 109 -4.31 -20.67 18.02
CA PRO A 109 -3.97 -19.26 18.22
C PRO A 109 -3.01 -18.71 17.17
N VAL A 110 -3.29 -17.51 16.68
CA VAL A 110 -2.45 -16.82 15.70
C VAL A 110 -1.18 -16.30 16.39
N SER A 111 -0.02 -16.72 15.92
CA SER A 111 1.25 -16.20 16.42
C SER A 111 1.56 -14.82 15.82
N ALA A 112 2.12 -13.92 16.64
CA ALA A 112 2.56 -12.60 16.18
C ALA A 112 3.63 -12.69 15.06
N SER A 113 4.37 -13.80 14.97
CA SER A 113 5.31 -14.06 13.87
C SER A 113 4.63 -14.28 12.53
N SER A 114 3.47 -14.97 12.50
CA SER A 114 2.70 -15.19 11.28
C SER A 114 2.09 -13.88 10.74
N CYS A 115 1.55 -13.03 11.62
CA CYS A 115 1.07 -11.70 11.21
C CYS A 115 2.19 -10.82 10.65
N ARG A 116 3.37 -10.82 11.29
CA ARG A 116 4.56 -10.11 10.77
C ARG A 116 4.95 -10.60 9.39
N MET A 117 5.01 -11.91 9.20
CA MET A 117 5.37 -12.50 7.91
C MET A 117 4.38 -12.07 6.80
N TRP A 118 3.08 -12.10 7.09
CA TRP A 118 2.05 -11.68 6.14
C TRP A 118 2.12 -10.20 5.79
N TYR A 119 2.32 -9.35 6.79
CA TYR A 119 2.50 -7.92 6.59
C TYR A 119 3.76 -7.62 5.77
N THR A 120 4.88 -8.27 6.07
CA THR A 120 6.13 -8.14 5.30
C THR A 120 5.94 -8.63 3.86
N TRP A 121 5.24 -9.74 3.63
CA TRP A 121 4.93 -10.23 2.28
C TRP A 121 4.18 -9.19 1.46
N ARG A 122 3.13 -8.57 2.04
CA ARG A 122 2.36 -7.50 1.38
C ARG A 122 3.22 -6.32 0.98
N LEU A 123 4.06 -5.83 1.90
CA LEU A 123 4.97 -4.72 1.65
C LEU A 123 5.98 -5.04 0.54
N VAL A 124 6.62 -6.21 0.61
CA VAL A 124 7.63 -6.62 -0.38
C VAL A 124 6.98 -6.81 -1.75
N ALA A 125 5.82 -7.47 -1.83
CA ALA A 125 5.12 -7.66 -3.08
C ALA A 125 4.71 -6.32 -3.72
N ALA A 126 4.22 -5.37 -2.92
CA ALA A 126 3.91 -4.03 -3.40
C ALA A 126 5.17 -3.30 -3.91
N GLN A 127 6.28 -3.32 -3.15
CA GLN A 127 7.53 -2.66 -3.55
C GLN A 127 8.10 -3.24 -4.84
N VAL A 128 8.05 -4.57 -5.01
CA VAL A 128 8.52 -5.24 -6.22
C VAL A 128 7.70 -4.81 -7.44
N MET A 129 6.37 -4.71 -7.30
CA MET A 129 5.50 -4.20 -8.36
C MET A 129 5.81 -2.74 -8.71
N LEU A 130 6.01 -1.89 -7.70
CA LEU A 130 6.34 -0.48 -7.89
C LEU A 130 7.65 -0.31 -8.66
N VAL A 131 8.72 -0.99 -8.24
CA VAL A 131 10.02 -0.96 -8.94
C VAL A 131 9.88 -1.46 -10.38
N ALA A 132 9.07 -2.49 -10.64
CA ALA A 132 8.85 -2.97 -12.00
C ALA A 132 8.14 -1.92 -12.88
N VAL A 133 7.18 -1.17 -12.33
CA VAL A 133 6.54 -0.03 -13.03
C VAL A 133 7.55 1.08 -13.29
N GLU A 134 8.40 1.42 -12.32
CA GLU A 134 9.44 2.44 -12.50
C GLU A 134 10.46 2.04 -13.56
N VAL A 135 10.90 0.79 -13.60
CA VAL A 135 11.77 0.27 -14.66
C VAL A 135 11.09 0.39 -16.03
N LEU A 136 9.78 0.12 -16.12
CA LEU A 136 9.03 0.28 -17.37
C LEU A 136 9.01 1.74 -17.81
N LEU A 137 8.81 2.67 -16.88
CA LEU A 137 8.87 4.11 -17.13
C LEU A 137 10.26 4.54 -17.60
N ILE A 138 11.32 4.07 -16.94
CA ILE A 138 12.71 4.35 -17.34
C ILE A 138 12.99 3.87 -18.76
N ILE A 139 12.54 2.67 -19.14
CA ILE A 139 12.73 2.16 -20.51
C ILE A 139 12.00 3.04 -21.54
N ARG A 140 10.77 3.48 -21.23
CA ARG A 140 10.01 4.39 -22.09
C ARG A 140 10.74 5.73 -22.26
N VAL A 141 11.23 6.30 -21.16
CA VAL A 141 11.99 7.56 -21.17
C VAL A 141 13.31 7.40 -21.93
N TYR A 142 14.01 6.28 -21.76
CA TYR A 142 15.25 5.98 -22.49
C TYR A 142 15.06 5.95 -24.00
N ALA A 143 13.95 5.34 -24.46
CA ALA A 143 13.60 5.32 -25.87
C ALA A 143 13.29 6.73 -26.40
N LEU A 144 12.62 7.57 -25.60
CA LEU A 144 12.29 8.94 -25.97
C LEU A 144 13.53 9.87 -26.02
N TYR A 145 14.47 9.69 -25.10
CA TYR A 145 15.69 10.52 -25.00
C TYR A 145 16.82 10.07 -25.92
N ASN A 146 16.49 9.54 -27.09
CA ASN A 146 17.46 9.09 -28.09
C ASN A 146 18.61 8.28 -27.47
N LYS A 147 18.28 7.39 -26.51
CA LYS A 147 19.24 6.52 -25.81
C LYS A 147 20.29 7.24 -24.93
N SER A 148 19.99 8.44 -24.42
CA SER A 148 20.87 9.15 -23.48
C SER A 148 21.00 8.43 -22.14
N LYS A 149 22.20 7.96 -21.81
CA LYS A 149 22.49 7.22 -20.57
C LYS A 149 22.42 8.09 -19.30
N ARG A 150 22.61 9.40 -19.41
CA ARG A 150 22.63 10.32 -18.25
C ARG A 150 21.29 10.35 -17.51
N ILE A 151 20.20 10.29 -18.26
CA ILE A 151 18.84 10.37 -17.70
C ILE A 151 18.45 9.04 -17.07
N VAL A 152 18.81 7.93 -17.72
CA VAL A 152 18.65 6.60 -17.12
C VAL A 152 19.41 6.51 -15.82
N LEU A 153 20.65 6.99 -15.76
CA LEU A 153 21.42 7.00 -14.52
C LEU A 153 20.73 7.85 -13.44
N CYS A 154 20.24 9.04 -13.78
CA CYS A 154 19.53 9.91 -12.83
C CYS A 154 18.23 9.27 -12.29
N LEU A 155 17.40 8.71 -13.17
CA LEU A 155 16.17 8.02 -12.76
C LEU A 155 16.47 6.77 -11.95
N LEU A 156 17.48 5.98 -12.35
CA LEU A 156 17.90 4.79 -11.62
C LEU A 156 18.41 5.14 -10.22
N THR A 157 19.20 6.20 -10.07
CA THR A 157 19.65 6.65 -8.74
C THR A 157 18.50 7.05 -7.84
N LEU A 158 17.44 7.64 -8.41
CA LEU A 158 16.27 8.06 -7.67
C LEU A 158 15.43 6.86 -7.22
N VAL A 159 15.23 5.86 -8.09
CA VAL A 159 14.60 4.57 -7.73
C VAL A 159 15.40 3.84 -6.65
N LEU A 160 16.73 3.77 -6.77
CA LEU A 160 17.57 3.14 -5.76
C LEU A 160 17.50 3.84 -4.40
N ALA A 161 17.44 5.18 -4.41
CA ALA A 161 17.25 5.96 -3.19
C ALA A 161 15.87 5.69 -2.55
N GLU A 162 14.81 5.60 -3.35
CA GLU A 162 13.47 5.24 -2.87
C GLU A 162 13.48 3.87 -2.19
N VAL A 163 14.01 2.85 -2.87
CA VAL A 163 14.09 1.48 -2.35
C VAL A 163 14.91 1.43 -1.05
N ALA A 164 16.04 2.15 -0.98
CA ALA A 164 16.87 2.20 0.21
C ALA A 164 16.16 2.86 1.40
N CYS A 165 15.50 4.01 1.18
CA CYS A 165 14.70 4.69 2.19
C CYS A 165 13.55 3.78 2.66
N SER A 166 12.91 3.08 1.73
CA SER A 166 11.79 2.19 2.01
C SER A 166 12.17 0.97 2.83
N ALA A 167 13.28 0.32 2.44
CA ALA A 167 13.84 -0.81 3.16
C ALA A 167 14.27 -0.42 4.58
N THR A 168 14.95 0.73 4.73
CA THR A 168 15.42 1.22 6.03
C THR A 168 14.25 1.48 6.98
N ASN A 169 13.20 2.17 6.50
CA ASN A 169 11.99 2.39 7.29
C ASN A 169 11.31 1.07 7.68
N SER A 170 11.22 0.13 6.76
CA SER A 170 10.62 -1.18 7.01
C SER A 170 11.40 -1.96 8.08
N ILE A 171 12.73 -2.01 7.98
CA ILE A 171 13.60 -2.72 8.92
C ILE A 171 13.50 -2.15 10.34
N ILE A 172 13.39 -0.83 10.48
CA ILE A 172 13.31 -0.16 11.79
C ILE A 172 11.92 -0.33 12.42
N ASN A 173 10.86 -0.22 11.62
CA ASN A 173 9.50 -0.11 12.14
C ASN A 173 8.78 -1.47 12.26
N ILE A 174 9.00 -2.42 11.34
CA ILE A 174 8.32 -3.74 11.37
C ILE A 174 8.50 -4.48 12.70
N PRO A 175 9.70 -4.52 13.32
CA PRO A 175 9.89 -5.21 14.60
C PRO A 175 9.15 -4.56 15.77
N ARG A 176 8.81 -3.27 15.66
CA ARG A 176 8.15 -2.48 16.70
C ARG A 176 6.61 -2.57 16.62
N LEU A 177 6.07 -3.18 15.56
CA LEU A 177 4.63 -3.30 15.36
C LEU A 177 4.00 -4.30 16.33
N LEU A 178 2.93 -3.86 17.00
CA LEU A 178 2.03 -4.69 17.77
C LEU A 178 0.90 -5.16 16.86
N PHE A 179 0.54 -6.45 16.92
CA PHE A 179 -0.49 -7.05 16.07
C PHE A 179 -1.70 -7.46 16.90
N SER A 180 -2.89 -7.13 16.39
CA SER A 180 -4.20 -7.56 16.89
C SER A 180 -4.42 -9.05 16.58
N PRO A 181 -5.34 -9.74 17.26
CA PRO A 181 -5.77 -11.10 16.88
C PRO A 181 -6.25 -11.24 15.42
N ALA A 182 -6.74 -10.14 14.82
CA ALA A 182 -7.10 -10.07 13.40
C ALA A 182 -5.90 -9.78 12.46
N CYS A 183 -4.66 -9.89 12.95
CA CYS A 183 -3.44 -9.46 12.26
C CYS A 183 -3.43 -8.01 11.74
N SER A 184 -4.31 -7.16 12.25
CA SER A 184 -4.27 -5.71 12.04
C SER A 184 -3.21 -5.08 12.94
N THR A 185 -2.44 -4.13 12.44
CA THR A 185 -1.44 -3.41 13.23
C THR A 185 -2.13 -2.52 14.25
N VAL A 186 -1.92 -2.79 15.55
CA VAL A 186 -2.43 -1.96 16.64
C VAL A 186 -1.42 -0.85 16.87
N LEU A 187 -1.76 0.34 16.39
CA LEU A 187 -1.21 1.62 16.81
C LEU A 187 0.33 1.77 16.69
N GLU A 188 0.80 2.11 15.49
CA GLU A 188 1.56 3.34 15.21
C GLU A 188 1.36 3.72 13.73
N LEU A 189 0.31 4.49 13.43
CA LEU A 189 0.00 4.96 12.06
C LEU A 189 1.10 5.88 11.49
N ARG A 190 1.85 6.57 12.35
CA ARG A 190 2.85 7.57 11.95
C ARG A 190 3.97 7.03 11.04
N PRO A 191 4.70 5.95 11.37
CA PRO A 191 5.74 5.42 10.48
C PRO A 191 5.19 4.89 9.17
N VAL A 192 3.98 4.31 9.15
CA VAL A 192 3.33 3.83 7.92
C VAL A 192 2.91 5.00 7.02
N ILE A 193 2.35 6.06 7.60
CA ILE A 193 1.97 7.28 6.87
C ILE A 193 3.21 8.00 6.35
N GLN A 194 4.25 8.17 7.18
CA GLN A 194 5.51 8.78 6.75
C GLN A 194 6.15 7.98 5.60
N PHE A 195 6.14 6.66 5.71
CA PHE A 195 6.62 5.78 4.66
C PHE A 195 5.80 5.93 3.36
N GLY A 196 4.48 5.92 3.48
CA GLY A 196 3.56 6.13 2.37
C GLY A 196 3.79 7.46 1.67
N ILE A 197 3.92 8.56 2.43
CA ILE A 197 4.18 9.90 1.88
C ILE A 197 5.51 9.94 1.11
N ILE A 198 6.59 9.36 1.66
CA ILE A 198 7.91 9.36 1.00
C ILE A 198 7.85 8.57 -0.32
N SER A 199 7.26 7.37 -0.32
CA SER A 199 7.15 6.56 -1.52
C SER A 199 6.26 7.23 -2.57
N ILE A 200 5.11 7.77 -2.15
CA ILE A 200 4.17 8.48 -3.02
C ILE A 200 4.81 9.75 -3.62
N CYS A 201 5.49 10.58 -2.82
CA CYS A 201 6.18 11.76 -3.33
C CYS A 201 7.24 11.40 -4.37
N THR A 202 8.00 10.34 -4.12
CA THR A 202 9.02 9.85 -5.04
C THR A 202 8.40 9.36 -6.35
N GLN A 203 7.36 8.53 -6.28
CA GLN A 203 6.64 8.03 -7.45
C GLN A 203 6.00 9.15 -8.27
N THR A 204 5.35 10.11 -7.61
CA THR A 204 4.79 11.30 -8.25
C THR A 204 5.88 12.08 -8.99
N SER A 205 7.06 12.25 -8.40
CA SER A 205 8.16 12.98 -9.03
C SER A 205 8.69 12.28 -10.30
N ILE A 206 8.83 10.95 -10.27
CA ILE A 206 9.25 10.15 -11.44
C ILE A 206 8.19 10.21 -12.54
N LEU A 207 6.92 10.03 -12.18
CA LEU A 207 5.79 10.09 -13.10
C LEU A 207 5.68 11.48 -13.73
N PHE A 208 5.80 12.53 -12.93
CA PHE A 208 5.79 13.91 -13.40
C PHE A 208 6.92 14.17 -14.40
N LEU A 209 8.17 13.81 -14.07
CA LEU A 209 9.31 13.98 -14.98
C LEU A 209 9.13 13.21 -16.29
N THR A 210 8.58 12.00 -16.20
CA THR A 210 8.28 11.14 -17.36
C THR A 210 7.23 11.79 -18.26
N ILE A 211 6.10 12.23 -17.68
CA ILE A 211 4.98 12.83 -18.41
C ILE A 211 5.35 14.21 -18.97
N ALA A 212 5.96 15.07 -18.17
CA ALA A 212 6.36 16.42 -18.58
C ALA A 212 7.29 16.38 -19.79
N LYS A 213 8.25 15.44 -19.81
CA LYS A 213 9.11 15.30 -20.97
C LYS A 213 8.42 14.65 -22.16
N GLN A 214 7.61 13.62 -21.92
CA GLN A 214 6.81 12.99 -22.96
C GLN A 214 5.94 14.02 -23.69
N LEU A 215 5.33 14.95 -22.95
CA LEU A 215 4.58 16.09 -23.49
C LEU A 215 5.46 17.06 -24.28
N PHE A 216 6.63 17.43 -23.76
CA PHE A 216 7.56 18.32 -24.44
C PHE A 216 8.07 17.72 -25.76
N ALA A 217 8.44 16.43 -25.77
CA ALA A 217 8.90 15.73 -26.96
C ALA A 217 7.78 15.58 -28.00
N SER A 218 6.54 15.34 -27.55
CA SER A 218 5.37 15.29 -28.43
C SER A 218 5.07 16.64 -29.07
N ARG A 219 5.16 17.73 -28.30
CA ARG A 219 4.99 19.12 -28.79
C ARG A 219 6.09 19.54 -29.76
N ALA A 220 7.30 19.01 -29.62
CA ALA A 220 8.41 19.22 -30.55
C ALA A 220 8.28 18.47 -31.90
N GLY A 221 7.11 17.88 -32.20
CA GLY A 221 6.80 17.26 -33.48
C GLY A 221 7.13 15.77 -33.61
N LEU A 222 7.73 15.17 -32.57
CA LEU A 222 8.07 13.74 -32.54
C LEU A 222 6.88 12.82 -32.17
N GLY A 223 5.73 13.39 -31.76
CA GLY A 223 4.59 12.66 -31.20
C GLY A 223 3.38 12.45 -32.12
N ARG A 224 3.52 12.58 -33.45
CA ARG A 224 2.40 12.46 -34.42
C ARG A 224 1.76 11.07 -34.53
N THR A 225 2.05 10.12 -33.63
CA THR A 225 1.40 8.81 -33.60
C THR A 225 0.19 8.83 -32.67
N PRO A 226 -1.02 8.47 -33.14
CA PRO A 226 -2.25 8.53 -32.35
C PRO A 226 -2.19 7.68 -31.07
N ILE A 227 -1.40 6.62 -31.08
CA ILE A 227 -1.16 5.71 -29.95
C ILE A 227 -0.46 6.42 -28.79
N VAL A 228 0.52 7.29 -29.08
CA VAL A 228 1.28 8.00 -28.05
C VAL A 228 0.42 9.07 -27.38
N SER A 229 -0.44 9.76 -28.15
CA SER A 229 -1.38 10.75 -27.63
C SER A 229 -2.43 10.13 -26.70
N LEU A 230 -2.95 8.94 -27.03
CA LEU A 230 -3.88 8.18 -26.20
C LEU A 230 -3.27 7.79 -24.85
N MET A 231 -2.08 7.18 -24.85
CA MET A 231 -1.39 6.81 -23.61
C MET A 231 -1.07 8.00 -22.71
N ILE A 232 -0.76 9.16 -23.30
CA ILE A 232 -0.49 10.39 -22.55
C ILE A 232 -1.76 10.91 -21.89
N ARG A 233 -2.90 10.90 -22.57
CA ARG A 233 -4.17 11.37 -22.00
C ARG A 233 -4.55 10.57 -20.77
N ASP A 234 -4.45 9.24 -20.86
CA ASP A 234 -4.88 8.34 -19.80
C ASP A 234 -3.88 8.37 -18.62
N GLY A 235 -2.57 8.44 -18.92
CA GLY A 235 -1.53 8.59 -17.89
C GLY A 235 -1.52 9.96 -17.20
N LEU A 236 -1.85 11.05 -17.92
CA LEU A 236 -1.98 12.39 -17.37
C LEU A 236 -3.22 12.52 -16.48
N LEU A 237 -4.34 11.91 -16.87
CA LEU A 237 -5.55 11.86 -16.05
C LEU A 237 -5.29 11.15 -14.73
N ALA A 238 -4.65 9.98 -14.76
CA ALA A 238 -4.25 9.27 -13.56
C ALA A 238 -3.31 10.10 -12.68
N PHE A 239 -2.32 10.77 -13.28
CA PHE A 239 -1.40 11.65 -12.55
C PHE A 239 -2.11 12.83 -11.88
N VAL A 240 -3.00 13.54 -12.59
CA VAL A 240 -3.73 14.69 -12.04
C VAL A 240 -4.63 14.27 -10.88
N VAL A 241 -5.28 13.11 -11.00
CA VAL A 241 -6.10 12.55 -9.91
C VAL A 241 -5.24 12.22 -8.70
N ILE A 242 -4.13 11.50 -8.88
CA ILE A 242 -3.22 11.10 -7.80
C ILE A 242 -2.59 12.33 -7.12
N PHE A 243 -2.10 13.29 -7.90
CA PHE A 243 -1.52 14.54 -7.39
C PHE A 243 -2.58 15.41 -6.70
N GLY A 244 -3.78 15.49 -7.28
CA GLY A 244 -4.91 16.22 -6.70
C GLY A 244 -5.34 15.64 -5.34
N MET A 245 -5.36 14.31 -5.19
CA MET A 245 -5.62 13.66 -3.90
C MET A 245 -4.54 13.97 -2.85
N GLN A 246 -3.29 14.17 -3.27
CA GLN A 246 -2.18 14.51 -2.36
C GLN A 246 -2.21 15.97 -1.89
N HIS A 247 -2.55 16.90 -2.78
CA HIS A 247 -2.58 18.34 -2.50
C HIS A 247 -3.94 18.88 -2.05
N SER A 248 -4.98 18.04 -2.03
CA SER A 248 -6.27 18.44 -1.48
C SER A 248 -6.11 18.73 0.02
N PRO A 249 -6.44 19.94 0.50
CA PRO A 249 -6.32 20.32 1.92
C PRO A 249 -7.13 19.41 2.86
N SER A 250 -8.13 18.72 2.31
CA SER A 250 -9.00 17.79 3.01
C SER A 250 -8.32 16.51 3.50
N THR A 251 -7.19 16.10 2.92
CA THR A 251 -6.43 14.93 3.40
C THR A 251 -5.50 15.28 4.56
N SER A 252 -5.05 16.53 4.64
CA SER A 252 -4.38 17.07 5.84
C SER A 252 -5.38 17.35 6.96
N THR A 253 -6.51 18.01 6.65
CA THR A 253 -7.49 18.36 7.70
C THR A 253 -8.28 17.14 8.18
N GLY A 254 -8.63 16.16 7.34
CA GLY A 254 -9.34 14.96 7.81
C GLY A 254 -8.53 14.07 8.77
N VAL A 255 -7.20 14.09 8.65
CA VAL A 255 -6.28 13.35 9.54
C VAL A 255 -5.99 14.16 10.82
N GLU A 256 -5.95 15.49 10.74
CA GLU A 256 -5.83 16.39 11.90
C GLU A 256 -7.15 16.51 12.71
N ASP A 257 -8.30 16.47 12.04
CA ASP A 257 -9.64 16.54 12.66
C ASP A 257 -9.93 15.26 13.46
N CYS A 258 -9.48 14.09 12.99
CA CYS A 258 -9.53 12.85 13.78
C CYS A 258 -8.58 12.88 14.99
N MET A 259 -7.52 13.70 14.93
CA MET A 259 -6.54 13.87 16.00
C MET A 259 -7.04 14.78 17.13
N THR A 260 -7.99 15.68 16.86
CA THR A 260 -8.50 16.66 17.83
C THR A 260 -9.68 16.13 18.66
N VAL A 261 -10.36 15.06 18.21
CA VAL A 261 -11.49 14.45 18.94
C VAL A 261 -11.03 13.41 19.99
N ILE A 262 -9.75 13.02 19.99
CA ILE A 262 -9.20 11.97 20.87
C ILE A 262 -8.28 12.52 21.98
N TYR A 263 -8.03 13.84 22.03
CA TYR A 263 -7.36 14.49 23.17
C TYR A 263 -8.33 15.24 24.07
#